data_AF-A0A2W1TMU1-F1
#
_entry.id   AF-A0A2W1TMU1-F1
#
_cell.length_a   1.000
_cell.length_b   1.000
_cell.length_c   1.000
_cell.angle_alpha   90.00
_cell.angle_beta   90.00
_cell.angle_gamma   90.00
#
_symmetry.space_group_name_H-M   'P 1'
#
loop_
_entity.id
_entity.type
_entity.pdbx_description
1 polymer ?
#
loop_
_entity_poly.entity_id
_entity_poly.type
_entity_poly.pdbx_seq_one_letter_code
_entity_poly.pdbx_strand_id
1 'polypeptide(L)'
;MMRRSNTTTESGSPIVRITPLLQPYMPTDTALAVLQRWLSERPAGEVTMVSAWGKASALSLLEESIASFKADGGRLELFLGLSQGGATEQGLEMALDLANKTYVIFDPSGRTFHPKLYLHRDARSFSALIGSQNLTAGGLQTNYEAGLLIEGTFFNRDDMEVLGKLEDYVETLRVDVDICKPLDERLLKALIADPAIPIGSEATSENEAPSAERSGAETSLFAPSAMQLVYGHRRRRPTSRSIRAPQPQGEVNALRQYDVNENTGAFWSKRLPRSDAMRLPNAHPTAHLALTQAGYPIDPAVYFRNDFFAGCEWIPTLDRDRLREEALVPFTVRGLFRSVRTVQLQIDHTPSWQSSQGNRATSIRWGDLFPVLREEVDVTGLELVIERSVHQTFQMTFTHNFN
;
A
#
# COMPACT_ATOMS: atom_id res chain seq x y z
N MET A 1 -6.34 55.21 45.74
CA MET A 1 -7.09 55.06 44.49
C MET A 1 -6.72 53.70 43.90
N MET A 2 -7.58 52.70 44.13
CA MET A 2 -7.40 51.32 43.67
C MET A 2 -7.34 51.29 42.14
N ARG A 3 -6.28 50.72 41.56
CA ARG A 3 -6.30 50.22 40.19
C ARG A 3 -6.50 48.71 40.25
N ARG A 4 -7.69 48.27 39.83
CA ARG A 4 -7.97 46.90 39.39
C ARG A 4 -8.86 46.97 38.15
N SER A 5 -8.30 46.53 37.02
CA SER A 5 -8.89 45.58 36.05
C SER A 5 -7.96 45.55 34.83
N ASN A 6 -7.04 44.59 34.75
CA ASN A 6 -7.21 43.29 34.07
C ASN A 6 -7.86 43.38 32.69
N THR A 7 -7.03 43.30 31.66
CA THR A 7 -7.19 42.35 30.54
C THR A 7 -5.81 41.77 30.24
N THR A 8 -5.30 40.98 31.19
CA THR A 8 -4.49 39.82 30.83
C THR A 8 -5.31 39.01 29.83
N THR A 9 -4.84 38.90 28.60
CA THR A 9 -5.28 37.85 27.68
C THR A 9 -4.96 36.52 28.36
N GLU A 10 -5.93 35.96 29.09
CA GLU A 10 -5.85 34.59 29.56
C GLU A 10 -5.69 33.71 28.32
N SER A 11 -4.52 33.10 28.17
CA SER A 11 -4.29 31.99 27.25
C SER A 11 -5.12 30.80 27.74
N GLY A 12 -6.37 30.72 27.28
CA GLY A 12 -7.21 29.54 27.47
C GLY A 12 -6.97 28.57 26.32
N SER A 13 -6.44 27.37 26.61
CA SER A 13 -6.15 26.30 25.64
C SER A 13 -7.32 26.09 24.64
N PRO A 14 -7.07 26.13 23.33
CA PRO A 14 -6.53 24.97 22.57
C PRO A 14 -5.19 25.27 21.85
N ILE A 15 -4.45 24.20 21.53
CA ILE A 15 -3.24 24.15 20.68
C ILE A 15 -3.59 23.32 19.44
N VAL A 16 -4.65 23.67 18.70
CA VAL A 16 -5.45 22.80 17.83
C VAL A 16 -6.13 21.62 18.54
N ARG A 17 -7.26 21.18 17.99
CA ARG A 17 -7.93 19.93 18.34
C ARG A 17 -7.46 18.85 17.38
N ILE A 18 -6.91 17.76 17.92
CA ILE A 18 -6.48 16.61 17.13
C ILE A 18 -7.47 15.45 17.33
N THR A 19 -8.05 14.97 16.24
CA THR A 19 -8.94 13.82 16.21
C THR A 19 -8.32 12.72 15.34
N PRO A 20 -8.02 11.53 15.89
CA PRO A 20 -7.60 10.39 15.08
C PRO A 20 -8.69 9.98 14.09
N LEU A 21 -8.29 9.77 12.85
CA LEU A 21 -9.13 9.28 11.76
C LEU A 21 -8.70 7.84 11.43
N LEU A 22 -9.46 6.85 11.91
CA LEU A 22 -9.10 5.43 11.85
C LEU A 22 -10.15 4.64 11.06
N GLN A 23 -9.92 4.54 9.74
CA GLN A 23 -10.78 3.82 8.82
C GLN A 23 -10.37 2.35 8.73
N PRO A 24 -11.30 1.41 8.47
CA PRO A 24 -12.72 1.60 8.18
C PRO A 24 -13.63 1.33 9.39
N TYR A 25 -13.08 1.29 10.61
CA TYR A 25 -13.81 0.90 11.81
C TYR A 25 -14.73 2.00 12.38
N MET A 26 -14.53 3.28 11.97
CA MET A 26 -15.32 4.43 12.44
C MET A 26 -16.04 5.13 11.26
N PRO A 27 -17.38 4.99 11.11
CA PRO A 27 -18.12 5.45 9.93
C PRO A 27 -18.19 6.95 9.70
N THR A 28 -18.36 7.71 10.79
CA THR A 28 -18.54 9.17 10.74
C THR A 28 -17.22 9.88 10.47
N ASP A 29 -16.12 9.14 10.63
CA ASP A 29 -14.75 9.65 10.68
C ASP A 29 -13.98 9.04 9.50
N THR A 30 -14.58 9.07 8.31
CA THR A 30 -13.90 8.75 7.05
C THR A 30 -13.33 10.01 6.42
N ALA A 31 -12.28 9.87 5.60
CA ALA A 31 -11.72 11.00 4.88
C ALA A 31 -12.77 11.56 3.90
N LEU A 32 -13.58 10.69 3.28
CA LEU A 32 -14.71 11.11 2.46
C LEU A 32 -15.69 11.99 3.24
N ALA A 33 -16.12 11.57 4.43
CA ALA A 33 -17.07 12.33 5.24
C ALA A 33 -16.52 13.70 5.67
N VAL A 34 -15.23 13.76 6.05
CA VAL A 34 -14.55 15.01 6.38
C VAL A 34 -14.52 15.96 5.18
N LEU A 35 -14.12 15.47 4.01
CA LEU A 35 -14.06 16.29 2.78
C LEU A 35 -15.47 16.75 2.36
N GLN A 36 -16.48 15.88 2.41
CA GLN A 36 -17.86 16.26 2.12
C GLN A 36 -18.39 17.30 3.10
N ARG A 37 -18.05 17.19 4.39
CA ARG A 37 -18.40 18.19 5.41
C ARG A 37 -17.81 19.55 5.03
N TRP A 38 -16.51 19.65 4.78
CA TRP A 38 -15.86 20.90 4.37
C TRP A 38 -16.48 21.49 3.09
N LEU A 39 -16.79 20.65 2.10
CA LEU A 39 -17.44 21.10 0.85
C LEU A 39 -18.90 21.55 1.04
N SER A 40 -19.55 21.11 2.11
CA SER A 40 -20.91 21.53 2.48
C SER A 40 -20.96 22.75 3.40
N GLU A 41 -19.83 23.18 3.98
CA GLU A 41 -19.80 24.29 4.93
C GLU A 41 -20.18 25.63 4.28
N ARG A 42 -20.81 26.49 5.07
CA ARG A 42 -21.33 27.81 4.66
C ARG A 42 -21.01 28.86 5.73
N PRO A 43 -20.50 30.07 5.36
CA PRO A 43 -20.10 30.46 4.01
C PRO A 43 -18.95 29.60 3.48
N ALA A 44 -18.93 29.35 2.17
CA ALA A 44 -17.91 28.49 1.57
C ALA A 44 -16.51 29.11 1.70
N GLY A 45 -15.53 28.28 2.06
CA GLY A 45 -14.13 28.67 2.24
C GLY A 45 -13.24 28.24 1.08
N GLU A 46 -12.02 27.84 1.41
CA GLU A 46 -11.04 27.29 0.47
C GLU A 46 -10.63 25.88 0.90
N VAL A 47 -10.53 24.97 -0.06
CA VAL A 47 -10.05 23.61 0.12
C VAL A 47 -8.84 23.38 -0.77
N THR A 48 -7.74 22.93 -0.19
CA THR A 48 -6.55 22.45 -0.90
C THR A 48 -6.36 20.97 -0.64
N MET A 49 -6.20 20.17 -1.69
CA MET A 49 -5.92 18.74 -1.58
C MET A 49 -4.58 18.41 -2.23
N VAL A 50 -3.65 17.88 -1.45
CA VAL A 50 -2.33 17.42 -1.88
C VAL A 50 -2.27 15.91 -1.73
N SER A 51 -2.17 15.18 -2.84
CA SER A 51 -2.18 13.73 -2.82
C SER A 51 -1.18 13.13 -3.80
N ALA A 52 -0.47 12.11 -3.34
CA ALA A 52 0.41 11.33 -4.19
C ALA A 52 -0.34 10.71 -5.36
N TRP A 53 -1.55 10.18 -5.11
CA TRP A 53 -2.39 9.52 -6.11
C TRP A 53 -3.76 10.21 -6.20
N GLY A 54 -4.14 10.61 -7.41
CA GLY A 54 -5.44 11.21 -7.72
C GLY A 54 -6.16 10.41 -8.80
N LYS A 55 -7.23 9.72 -8.42
CA LYS A 55 -8.01 8.85 -9.33
C LYS A 55 -9.43 9.39 -9.53
N ALA A 56 -9.98 9.15 -10.71
CA ALA A 56 -11.35 9.54 -11.04
C ALA A 56 -12.34 8.94 -10.02
N SER A 57 -12.11 7.70 -9.60
CA SER A 57 -12.91 7.02 -8.57
C SER A 57 -13.15 7.79 -7.26
N ALA A 58 -12.21 8.63 -6.80
CA ALA A 58 -12.41 9.49 -5.62
C ALA A 58 -13.11 10.80 -5.98
N LEU A 59 -12.70 11.42 -7.07
CA LEU A 59 -13.27 12.68 -7.53
C LEU A 59 -14.77 12.53 -7.85
N SER A 60 -15.20 11.41 -8.42
CA SER A 60 -16.62 11.10 -8.62
C SER A 60 -17.42 10.99 -7.32
N LEU A 61 -16.80 10.60 -6.20
CA LEU A 61 -17.49 10.57 -4.89
C LEU A 61 -17.71 11.98 -4.30
N LEU A 62 -16.95 12.96 -4.78
CA LEU A 62 -16.97 14.34 -4.32
C LEU A 62 -17.63 15.30 -5.32
N GLU A 63 -17.89 14.87 -6.55
CA GLU A 63 -18.34 15.68 -7.69
C GLU A 63 -19.52 16.61 -7.33
N GLU A 64 -20.60 16.06 -6.77
CA GLU A 64 -21.78 16.86 -6.39
C GLU A 64 -21.47 17.88 -5.29
N SER A 65 -20.69 17.47 -4.28
CA SER A 65 -20.26 18.36 -3.19
C SER A 65 -19.35 19.48 -3.70
N ILE A 66 -18.44 19.18 -4.62
CA ILE A 66 -17.54 20.17 -5.24
C ILE A 66 -18.34 21.16 -6.09
N ALA A 67 -19.29 20.67 -6.90
CA ALA A 67 -20.13 21.53 -7.73
C ALA A 67 -20.93 22.53 -6.87
N SER A 68 -21.57 22.04 -5.80
CA SER A 68 -22.30 22.87 -4.85
C SER A 68 -21.39 23.87 -4.11
N PHE A 69 -20.22 23.41 -3.64
CA PHE A 69 -19.23 24.24 -2.97
C PHE A 69 -18.77 25.42 -3.85
N LYS A 70 -18.46 25.16 -5.12
CA LYS A 70 -18.04 26.19 -6.09
C LYS A 70 -19.18 27.15 -6.43
N ALA A 71 -20.41 26.66 -6.57
CA ALA A 71 -21.58 27.50 -6.81
C ALA A 71 -21.79 28.55 -5.70
N ASP A 72 -21.44 28.19 -4.46
CA ASP A 72 -21.53 29.06 -3.30
C ASP A 72 -20.24 29.88 -3.04
N GLY A 73 -19.36 29.98 -4.04
CA GLY A 73 -18.16 30.82 -4.01
C GLY A 73 -16.91 30.15 -3.44
N GLY A 74 -16.99 28.87 -3.07
CA GLY A 74 -15.86 28.10 -2.57
C GLY A 74 -14.77 27.88 -3.61
N ARG A 75 -13.52 27.74 -3.15
CA ARG A 75 -12.37 27.49 -4.03
C ARG A 75 -11.71 26.16 -3.72
N LEU A 76 -11.58 25.30 -4.72
CA LEU A 76 -10.87 24.03 -4.64
C LEU A 76 -9.56 24.10 -5.44
N GLU A 77 -8.45 23.76 -4.79
CA GLU A 77 -7.15 23.56 -5.43
C GLU A 77 -6.65 22.13 -5.22
N LEU A 78 -6.12 21.51 -6.27
CA LEU A 78 -5.60 20.14 -6.24
C LEU A 78 -4.11 20.12 -6.60
N PHE A 79 -3.33 19.30 -5.89
CA PHE A 79 -1.93 18.98 -6.20
C PHE A 79 -1.78 17.46 -6.28
N LEU A 80 -1.52 16.93 -7.48
CA LEU A 80 -1.54 15.50 -7.77
C LEU A 80 -0.16 15.01 -8.20
N GLY A 81 0.32 13.94 -7.56
CA GLY A 81 1.56 13.27 -7.95
C GLY A 81 1.41 12.43 -9.23
N LEU A 82 2.42 12.48 -10.09
CA LEU A 82 2.49 11.64 -11.30
C LEU A 82 3.38 10.39 -11.13
N SER A 83 4.09 10.26 -10.00
CA SER A 83 5.00 9.15 -9.76
C SER A 83 4.25 7.81 -9.57
N GLN A 84 4.91 6.71 -9.94
CA GLN A 84 4.45 5.33 -9.68
C GLN A 84 3.03 4.99 -10.21
N GLY A 85 2.56 5.64 -11.29
CA GLY A 85 1.21 5.41 -11.80
C GLY A 85 0.11 5.97 -10.90
N GLY A 86 0.44 6.96 -10.07
CA GLY A 86 -0.47 7.56 -9.09
C GLY A 86 -1.60 8.36 -9.70
N ALA A 87 -1.40 8.91 -10.90
CA ALA A 87 -2.41 9.64 -11.66
C ALA A 87 -2.83 8.84 -12.90
N THR A 88 -4.11 8.94 -13.22
CA THR A 88 -4.72 8.36 -14.41
C THR A 88 -5.17 9.46 -15.35
N GLU A 89 -5.24 9.17 -16.64
CA GLU A 89 -5.78 10.11 -17.65
C GLU A 89 -7.15 10.67 -17.20
N GLN A 90 -8.09 9.79 -16.88
CA GLN A 90 -9.43 10.14 -16.44
C GLN A 90 -9.43 10.92 -15.12
N GLY A 91 -8.50 10.58 -14.21
CA GLY A 91 -8.34 11.29 -12.94
C GLY A 91 -7.86 12.73 -13.15
N LEU A 92 -6.92 12.95 -14.07
CA LEU A 92 -6.40 14.27 -14.40
C LEU A 92 -7.42 15.12 -15.17
N GLU A 93 -8.17 14.53 -16.10
CA GLU A 93 -9.29 15.18 -16.80
C GLU A 93 -10.34 15.65 -15.79
N MET A 94 -10.81 14.75 -14.92
CA MET A 94 -11.81 15.08 -13.91
C MET A 94 -11.30 16.12 -12.90
N ALA A 95 -10.01 16.08 -12.55
CA ALA A 95 -9.40 17.09 -11.68
C ALA A 95 -9.40 18.47 -12.33
N LEU A 96 -9.12 18.55 -13.63
CA LEU A 96 -9.12 19.79 -14.40
C LEU A 96 -10.53 20.40 -14.48
N ASP A 97 -11.56 19.57 -14.66
CA ASP A 97 -12.95 20.00 -14.75
C ASP A 97 -13.53 20.46 -13.39
N LEU A 98 -13.25 19.69 -12.33
CA LEU A 98 -13.88 19.91 -11.03
C LEU A 98 -13.22 21.03 -10.22
N ALA A 99 -11.89 21.15 -10.22
CA ALA A 99 -11.20 22.12 -9.38
C ALA A 99 -11.26 23.56 -9.95
N ASN A 100 -10.91 24.55 -9.12
CA ASN A 100 -10.63 25.89 -9.62
C ASN A 100 -9.20 25.97 -10.18
N LYS A 101 -8.27 25.22 -9.60
CA LYS A 101 -6.91 25.02 -10.09
C LYS A 101 -6.43 23.61 -9.77
N THR A 102 -5.71 23.02 -10.71
CA THR A 102 -5.04 21.74 -10.51
C THR A 102 -3.56 21.91 -10.86
N TYR A 103 -2.70 21.32 -10.04
CA TYR A 103 -1.26 21.23 -10.23
C TYR A 103 -0.86 19.77 -10.29
N VAL A 104 0.09 19.47 -11.16
CA VAL A 104 0.72 18.15 -11.24
C VAL A 104 2.16 18.23 -10.76
N ILE A 105 2.59 17.22 -10.02
CA ILE A 105 3.94 17.16 -9.43
C ILE A 105 4.67 15.91 -9.91
N PHE A 106 5.85 16.12 -10.49
CA PHE A 106 6.74 15.05 -10.92
C PHE A 106 8.19 15.45 -10.69
N ASP A 107 8.92 14.64 -9.92
CA ASP A 107 10.34 14.83 -9.69
C ASP A 107 11.14 13.85 -10.57
N PRO A 108 11.78 14.33 -11.66
CA PRO A 108 12.50 13.47 -12.60
C PRO A 108 13.76 12.84 -11.99
N SER A 109 14.21 13.28 -10.80
CA SER A 109 15.33 12.64 -10.10
C SER A 109 14.98 11.28 -9.48
N GLY A 110 13.70 10.88 -9.52
CA GLY A 110 13.22 9.60 -9.02
C GLY A 110 12.80 9.61 -7.55
N ARG A 111 12.85 10.77 -6.87
CA ARG A 111 12.25 10.91 -5.53
C ARG A 111 10.74 10.77 -5.62
N THR A 112 10.15 9.98 -4.72
CA THR A 112 8.71 9.77 -4.72
C THR A 112 8.00 10.95 -4.03
N PHE A 113 7.13 11.63 -4.76
CA PHE A 113 6.16 12.55 -4.18
C PHE A 113 5.04 11.76 -3.49
N HIS A 114 5.06 11.67 -2.16
CA HIS A 114 4.12 10.84 -1.38
C HIS A 114 3.25 11.53 -0.29
N PRO A 115 3.06 12.87 -0.25
CA PRO A 115 2.21 13.47 0.77
C PRO A 115 0.73 13.10 0.58
N LYS A 116 -0.01 13.10 1.70
CA LYS A 116 -1.48 13.14 1.73
C LYS A 116 -1.90 14.17 2.77
N LEU A 117 -2.17 15.37 2.29
CA LEU A 117 -2.54 16.55 3.09
C LEU A 117 -3.78 17.17 2.45
N TYR A 118 -4.83 17.34 3.25
CA TYR A 118 -6.02 18.07 2.85
C TYR A 118 -6.20 19.22 3.83
N LEU A 119 -6.45 20.42 3.33
CA LEU A 119 -6.57 21.63 4.13
C LEU A 119 -7.84 22.37 3.73
N HIS A 120 -8.71 22.64 4.70
CA HIS A 120 -9.84 23.53 4.59
C HIS A 120 -9.62 24.77 5.46
N ARG A 121 -10.00 25.94 4.96
CA ARG A 121 -10.00 27.18 5.73
C ARG A 121 -11.21 28.04 5.37
N ASP A 122 -11.75 28.72 6.35
CA ASP A 122 -12.80 29.72 6.18
C ASP A 122 -12.39 31.05 6.83
N ALA A 123 -13.34 31.95 7.07
CA ALA A 123 -13.06 33.26 7.65
C ALA A 123 -12.63 33.23 9.13
N ARG A 124 -12.77 32.10 9.83
CA ARG A 124 -12.62 32.01 11.30
C ARG A 124 -11.76 30.85 11.77
N SER A 125 -11.57 29.82 10.95
CA SER A 125 -10.99 28.55 11.34
C SER A 125 -10.32 27.82 10.19
N PHE A 126 -9.52 26.81 10.55
CA PHE A 126 -8.97 25.85 9.60
C PHE A 126 -9.15 24.42 10.09
N SER A 127 -9.10 23.50 9.15
CA SER A 127 -9.13 22.07 9.41
C SER A 127 -8.18 21.37 8.45
N ALA A 128 -7.29 20.52 8.94
CA ALA A 128 -6.32 19.79 8.14
C ALA A 128 -6.40 18.29 8.40
N LEU A 129 -6.43 17.49 7.35
CA LEU A 129 -6.36 16.04 7.40
C LEU A 129 -5.01 15.58 6.85
N ILE A 130 -4.23 14.89 7.68
CA ILE A 130 -2.91 14.37 7.33
C ILE A 130 -2.85 12.88 7.68
N GLY A 131 -2.47 12.03 6.73
CA GLY A 131 -2.46 10.59 6.99
C GLY A 131 -2.01 9.74 5.82
N SER A 132 -2.58 8.54 5.75
CA SER A 132 -2.31 7.53 4.71
C SER A 132 -3.26 7.61 3.51
N GLN A 133 -4.34 8.40 3.62
CA GLN A 133 -5.44 8.47 2.67
C GLN A 133 -5.06 9.19 1.37
N ASN A 134 -4.77 8.45 0.31
CA ASN A 134 -4.70 9.01 -1.04
C ASN A 134 -6.09 9.38 -1.59
N LEU A 135 -6.14 10.26 -2.59
CA LEU A 135 -7.35 10.67 -3.30
C LEU A 135 -7.80 9.55 -4.27
N THR A 136 -8.25 8.44 -3.68
CA THR A 136 -8.78 7.24 -4.34
C THR A 136 -10.01 6.75 -3.58
N ALA A 137 -10.95 6.05 -4.23
CA ALA A 137 -12.12 5.52 -3.53
C ALA A 137 -11.74 4.64 -2.32
N GLY A 138 -10.64 3.88 -2.44
CA GLY A 138 -10.06 3.11 -1.34
C GLY A 138 -9.62 3.98 -0.17
N GLY A 139 -8.72 4.93 -0.41
CA GLY A 139 -8.17 5.80 0.62
C GLY A 139 -9.20 6.70 1.30
N LEU A 140 -10.23 7.13 0.56
CA LEU A 140 -11.28 7.99 1.11
C LEU A 140 -12.31 7.24 1.95
N GLN A 141 -12.49 5.93 1.77
CA GLN A 141 -13.65 5.24 2.35
C GLN A 141 -13.43 3.79 2.79
N THR A 142 -12.73 2.96 2.02
CA THR A 142 -12.81 1.49 2.21
C THR A 142 -11.55 0.84 2.75
N ASN A 143 -10.40 1.49 2.60
CA ASN A 143 -9.12 0.95 3.05
C ASN A 143 -8.95 1.08 4.56
N TYR A 144 -8.04 0.27 5.10
CA TYR A 144 -7.46 0.50 6.42
C TYR A 144 -6.51 1.69 6.35
N GLU A 145 -6.91 2.80 6.94
CA GLU A 145 -6.17 4.06 6.85
C GLU A 145 -6.14 4.70 8.23
N ALA A 146 -4.98 5.28 8.56
CA ALA A 146 -4.78 6.10 9.74
C ALA A 146 -4.42 7.53 9.32
N GLY A 147 -5.05 8.51 9.96
CA GLY A 147 -4.74 9.92 9.80
C GLY A 147 -5.11 10.73 11.05
N LEU A 148 -4.79 12.01 11.01
CA LEU A 148 -5.13 12.99 12.03
C LEU A 148 -5.91 14.13 11.39
N LEU A 149 -7.08 14.42 11.95
CA LEU A 149 -7.84 15.63 11.68
C LEU A 149 -7.45 16.69 12.74
N ILE A 150 -6.93 17.81 12.27
CA ILE A 150 -6.36 18.91 13.05
C ILE A 150 -7.27 20.12 12.84
N GLU A 151 -7.93 20.61 13.87
CA GLU A 151 -8.89 21.73 13.79
C GLU A 151 -8.41 22.89 14.66
N GLY A 152 -8.35 24.11 14.11
CA GLY A 152 -7.86 25.30 14.81
C GLY A 152 -8.61 26.57 14.42
N THR A 153 -8.38 27.64 15.17
CA THR A 153 -9.09 28.93 15.01
C THR A 153 -8.13 30.09 14.74
N PHE A 154 -8.61 31.14 14.05
CA PHE A 154 -7.78 32.31 13.75
C PHE A 154 -7.65 33.28 14.93
N PHE A 155 -8.43 33.05 16.00
CA PHE A 155 -8.39 33.86 17.21
C PHE A 155 -7.25 33.44 18.17
N ASN A 156 -6.58 32.33 17.89
CA ASN A 156 -5.44 31.83 18.66
C ASN A 156 -4.16 31.91 17.82
N ARG A 157 -3.10 32.49 18.39
CA ARG A 157 -1.82 32.70 17.71
C ARG A 157 -1.08 31.38 17.43
N ASP A 158 -1.15 30.42 18.34
CA ASP A 158 -0.43 29.15 18.23
C ASP A 158 -1.10 28.25 17.17
N ASP A 159 -2.45 28.28 17.09
CA ASP A 159 -3.21 27.64 16.01
C ASP A 159 -2.79 28.20 14.63
N MET A 160 -2.62 29.53 14.54
CA MET A 160 -2.16 30.18 13.31
C MET A 160 -0.72 29.82 12.92
N GLU A 161 0.15 29.49 13.89
CA GLU A 161 1.49 28.98 13.60
C GLU A 161 1.44 27.59 12.95
N VAL A 162 0.53 26.73 13.40
CA VAL A 162 0.30 25.41 12.78
C VAL A 162 -0.20 25.58 11.35
N LEU A 163 -1.22 26.44 11.13
CA LEU A 163 -1.72 26.73 9.79
C LEU A 163 -0.62 27.26 8.88
N GLY A 164 0.18 28.23 9.36
CA GLY A 164 1.28 28.81 8.60
C GLY A 164 2.26 27.77 8.09
N LYS A 165 2.65 26.79 8.91
CA LYS A 165 3.55 25.70 8.48
C LYS A 165 2.94 24.80 7.41
N LEU A 166 1.63 24.56 7.46
CA LEU A 166 0.92 23.76 6.45
C LEU A 166 0.81 24.53 5.13
N GLU A 167 0.48 25.82 5.19
CA GLU A 167 0.41 26.70 4.02
C GLU A 167 1.80 26.90 3.40
N ASP A 168 2.85 27.08 4.21
CA ASP A 168 4.23 27.18 3.77
C ASP A 168 4.68 25.94 3.00
N TYR A 169 4.28 24.74 3.43
CA TYR A 169 4.56 23.51 2.69
C TYR A 169 3.88 23.49 1.31
N VAL A 170 2.58 23.83 1.26
CA VAL A 170 1.83 23.91 0.01
C VAL A 170 2.43 24.96 -0.93
N GLU A 171 2.77 26.13 -0.43
CA GLU A 171 3.38 27.18 -1.25
C GLU A 171 4.79 26.83 -1.69
N THR A 172 5.59 26.14 -0.87
CA THR A 172 6.88 25.60 -1.29
C THR A 172 6.73 24.66 -2.48
N LEU A 173 5.72 23.79 -2.48
CA LEU A 173 5.40 22.95 -3.64
C LEU A 173 4.97 23.79 -4.85
N ARG A 174 4.16 24.83 -4.65
CA ARG A 174 3.65 25.66 -5.74
C ARG A 174 4.74 26.48 -6.44
N VAL A 175 5.68 27.03 -5.68
CA VAL A 175 6.76 27.88 -6.21
C VAL A 175 7.94 27.08 -6.76
N ASP A 176 8.03 25.78 -6.45
CA ASP A 176 8.95 24.86 -7.12
C ASP A 176 8.43 24.52 -8.53
N VAL A 177 8.53 25.52 -9.40
CA VAL A 177 8.02 25.45 -10.77
C VAL A 177 8.71 24.40 -11.61
N ASP A 178 9.83 23.83 -11.20
CA ASP A 178 10.53 22.79 -11.96
C ASP A 178 9.80 21.45 -11.85
N ILE A 179 9.32 21.10 -10.66
CA ILE A 179 8.59 19.84 -10.42
C ILE A 179 7.07 20.01 -10.38
N CYS A 180 6.57 21.22 -10.08
CA CYS A 180 5.15 21.52 -9.95
C CYS A 180 4.67 22.40 -11.10
N LYS A 181 3.71 21.91 -11.87
CA LYS A 181 3.17 22.61 -13.04
C LYS A 181 1.66 22.78 -12.91
N PRO A 182 1.09 23.98 -13.21
CA PRO A 182 -0.35 24.11 -13.35
C PRO A 182 -0.83 23.23 -14.51
N LEU A 183 -1.87 22.44 -14.26
CA LEU A 183 -2.49 21.59 -15.26
C LEU A 183 -3.43 22.42 -16.13
N ASP A 184 -3.23 22.33 -17.44
CA ASP A 184 -4.16 22.78 -18.46
C ASP A 184 -4.33 21.68 -19.53
N GLU A 185 -5.25 21.86 -20.48
CA GLU A 185 -5.49 20.88 -21.55
C GLU A 185 -4.23 20.58 -22.38
N ARG A 186 -3.35 21.56 -22.55
CA ARG A 186 -2.14 21.42 -23.36
C ARG A 186 -1.11 20.56 -22.62
N LEU A 187 -0.88 20.83 -21.34
CA LEU A 187 0.01 20.06 -20.50
C LEU A 187 -0.52 18.64 -20.33
N LEU A 188 -1.82 18.46 -20.10
CA LEU A 188 -2.43 17.13 -19.99
C LEU A 188 -2.12 16.25 -21.23
N LYS A 189 -2.34 16.79 -22.43
CA LYS A 189 -2.01 16.08 -23.68
C LYS A 189 -0.51 15.77 -23.78
N ALA A 190 0.36 16.67 -23.34
CA ALA A 190 1.80 16.44 -23.33
C ALA A 190 2.21 15.34 -22.34
N LEU A 191 1.60 15.31 -21.14
CA LEU A 191 1.86 14.27 -20.13
C LEU A 191 1.42 12.88 -20.62
N ILE A 192 0.25 12.78 -21.25
CA ILE A 192 -0.26 11.51 -21.79
C ILE A 192 0.64 10.99 -22.92
N ALA A 193 1.21 11.89 -23.73
CA ALA A 193 2.09 11.53 -24.83
C ALA A 193 3.53 11.21 -24.41
N ASP A 194 3.94 11.55 -23.18
CA ASP A 194 5.32 11.37 -22.70
C ASP A 194 5.51 9.98 -22.08
N PRO A 195 6.29 9.07 -22.71
CA PRO A 195 6.53 7.74 -22.19
C PRO A 195 7.37 7.72 -20.90
N ALA A 196 8.06 8.81 -20.56
CA ALA A 196 8.83 8.92 -19.33
C ALA A 196 7.96 9.18 -18.09
N ILE A 197 6.70 9.57 -18.29
CA ILE A 197 5.77 9.89 -17.21
C ILE A 197 4.74 8.76 -17.09
N PRO A 198 4.66 8.06 -15.95
CA PRO A 198 3.76 6.91 -15.82
C PRO A 198 2.32 7.37 -15.56
N ILE A 199 1.57 7.61 -16.63
CA ILE A 199 0.13 7.89 -16.58
C ILE A 199 -0.65 6.59 -16.84
N GLY A 200 -1.54 6.22 -15.90
CA GLY A 200 -2.42 5.05 -16.05
C GLY A 200 -3.72 5.35 -16.81
N SER A 201 -4.49 4.31 -17.16
CA SER A 201 -5.85 4.44 -17.70
C SER A 201 -6.86 3.63 -16.89
N GLU A 202 -7.99 4.25 -16.53
CA GLU A 202 -9.11 3.62 -15.81
C GLU A 202 -10.14 2.98 -16.76
N ALA A 203 -10.11 3.31 -18.06
CA ALA A 203 -11.04 2.78 -19.06
C ALA A 203 -10.95 1.26 -19.27
N THR A 204 -9.84 0.63 -18.88
CA THR A 204 -9.66 -0.83 -18.89
C THR A 204 -10.06 -1.53 -17.59
N SER A 205 -10.49 -0.80 -16.56
CA SER A 205 -10.72 -1.35 -15.21
C SER A 205 -12.18 -1.45 -14.78
N GLU A 206 -13.15 -1.13 -15.65
CA GLU A 206 -14.58 -1.20 -15.30
C GLU A 206 -15.33 -2.45 -15.77
N ASN A 207 -14.73 -3.40 -16.51
CA ASN A 207 -15.44 -4.60 -17.00
C ASN A 207 -14.64 -5.92 -16.98
N GLU A 208 -14.00 -6.26 -15.86
CA GLU A 208 -13.75 -7.68 -15.54
C GLU A 208 -14.24 -8.00 -14.12
N ALA A 209 -15.57 -8.01 -13.96
CA ALA A 209 -16.17 -8.97 -13.05
C ALA A 209 -16.30 -10.30 -13.80
N PRO A 210 -15.70 -11.41 -13.35
CA PRO A 210 -16.23 -12.70 -13.71
C PRO A 210 -17.42 -12.98 -12.78
N SER A 211 -18.63 -12.75 -13.29
CA SER A 211 -19.81 -13.46 -12.81
C SER A 211 -19.59 -14.96 -13.07
N ALA A 212 -19.53 -15.74 -12.01
CA ALA A 212 -19.92 -17.15 -12.04
C ALA A 212 -20.77 -17.39 -10.80
N GLU A 213 -21.96 -17.92 -11.08
CA GLU A 213 -23.03 -18.17 -10.13
C GLU A 213 -22.56 -19.04 -8.96
N ARG A 214 -23.10 -18.70 -7.79
CA ARG A 214 -22.93 -19.43 -6.54
C ARG A 214 -23.53 -20.82 -6.67
N SER A 215 -22.71 -21.86 -6.53
CA SER A 215 -23.18 -23.15 -6.02
C SER A 215 -22.34 -23.54 -4.81
N GLY A 216 -22.95 -23.47 -3.63
CA GLY A 216 -22.43 -24.01 -2.38
C GLY A 216 -21.56 -23.03 -1.59
N ALA A 217 -22.16 -22.39 -0.58
CA ALA A 217 -21.41 -21.96 0.61
C ALA A 217 -20.69 -23.18 1.20
N GLU A 218 -19.40 -23.10 1.55
CA GLU A 218 -18.85 -22.81 2.90
C GLU A 218 -17.32 -23.05 2.80
N THR A 219 -16.33 -22.34 3.36
CA THR A 219 -16.19 -21.31 4.40
C THR A 219 -14.82 -20.61 4.20
N SER A 220 -14.75 -19.28 4.26
CA SER A 220 -13.50 -18.49 4.08
C SER A 220 -12.63 -18.47 5.35
N LEU A 221 -11.31 -18.55 5.21
CA LEU A 221 -10.36 -18.53 6.36
C LEU A 221 -10.11 -17.16 6.98
N PHE A 222 -10.23 -16.13 6.18
CA PHE A 222 -10.50 -14.81 6.68
C PHE A 222 -11.97 -14.57 6.40
N ALA A 223 -12.78 -14.63 7.44
CA ALA A 223 -14.05 -13.96 7.35
C ALA A 223 -13.76 -12.47 7.08
N PRO A 224 -14.61 -11.77 6.32
CA PRO A 224 -14.66 -10.31 6.41
C PRO A 224 -14.62 -9.94 7.89
N SER A 225 -13.94 -8.84 8.23
CA SER A 225 -13.92 -8.38 9.62
C SER A 225 -15.34 -8.48 10.20
N ALA A 226 -15.51 -9.23 11.29
CA ALA A 226 -16.80 -9.34 11.97
C ALA A 226 -17.19 -8.01 12.63
N MET A 227 -16.23 -7.08 12.75
CA MET A 227 -16.49 -5.70 13.16
C MET A 227 -17.22 -4.98 12.03
N GLN A 228 -18.21 -4.17 12.39
CA GLN A 228 -19.04 -3.46 11.44
C GLN A 228 -18.20 -2.43 10.68
N LEU A 229 -17.67 -2.85 9.52
CA LEU A 229 -17.03 -1.96 8.56
C LEU A 229 -18.12 -1.18 7.84
N VAL A 230 -18.02 0.13 7.82
CA VAL A 230 -19.06 0.96 7.21
C VAL A 230 -18.65 1.40 5.82
N TYR A 231 -19.35 0.86 4.82
CA TYR A 231 -19.18 1.17 3.41
C TYR A 231 -20.30 2.09 2.93
N GLY A 232 -19.97 3.18 2.24
CA GLY A 232 -20.95 3.90 1.43
C GLY A 232 -21.39 3.05 0.24
N HIS A 233 -22.69 2.99 0.00
CA HIS A 233 -23.26 2.12 -1.03
C HIS A 233 -22.76 2.46 -2.44
N ARG A 234 -22.03 1.54 -3.09
CA ARG A 234 -21.74 1.58 -4.54
C ARG A 234 -22.64 0.56 -5.27
N ARG A 235 -23.55 1.03 -6.12
CA ARG A 235 -24.40 0.18 -6.99
C ARG A 235 -23.55 -0.51 -8.07
N ARG A 236 -23.76 -1.82 -8.36
CA ARG A 236 -23.10 -2.58 -9.44
C ARG A 236 -24.10 -3.25 -10.41
N ARG A 237 -23.72 -3.35 -11.70
CA ARG A 237 -24.38 -4.05 -12.83
C ARG A 237 -23.44 -5.17 -13.41
N PRO A 238 -23.91 -6.23 -14.12
CA PRO A 238 -23.11 -7.47 -14.36
C PRO A 238 -22.78 -7.83 -15.84
N THR A 239 -21.71 -8.64 -16.08
CA THR A 239 -21.44 -9.51 -17.28
C THR A 239 -20.36 -10.62 -17.06
N SER A 240 -20.24 -11.60 -18.01
CA SER A 240 -19.79 -13.03 -17.92
C SER A 240 -18.47 -13.45 -18.65
N ARG A 241 -17.95 -14.70 -18.43
CA ARG A 241 -16.58 -15.21 -18.79
C ARG A 241 -16.48 -16.60 -19.50
N SER A 242 -15.31 -16.93 -20.11
CA SER A 242 -14.89 -18.24 -20.73
C SER A 242 -13.36 -18.56 -20.58
N ILE A 243 -12.89 -19.83 -20.74
CA ILE A 243 -11.61 -20.45 -20.22
C ILE A 243 -10.77 -21.28 -21.26
N ARG A 244 -9.42 -21.45 -21.08
CA ARG A 244 -8.61 -22.64 -21.56
C ARG A 244 -7.25 -22.93 -20.80
N ALA A 245 -6.60 -24.10 -21.07
CA ALA A 245 -5.68 -24.95 -20.22
C ALA A 245 -4.16 -25.14 -20.64
N PRO A 246 -3.25 -25.83 -19.85
CA PRO A 246 -1.75 -25.88 -20.04
C PRO A 246 -0.99 -27.27 -19.96
N GLN A 247 0.36 -27.34 -20.16
CA GLN A 247 1.37 -28.42 -19.80
C GLN A 247 2.91 -27.98 -20.00
N PRO A 248 4.03 -28.76 -19.73
CA PRO A 248 4.78 -29.03 -18.46
C PRO A 248 6.38 -28.85 -18.48
N GLN A 249 7.12 -29.26 -17.42
CA GLN A 249 8.54 -28.96 -16.99
C GLN A 249 9.57 -30.15 -16.94
N GLY A 250 10.88 -29.91 -16.64
CA GLY A 250 11.97 -30.91 -16.38
C GLY A 250 13.11 -30.51 -15.38
N GLU A 251 13.90 -31.50 -14.88
CA GLU A 251 14.70 -31.68 -13.61
C GLU A 251 16.18 -31.15 -13.50
N VAL A 252 16.79 -31.28 -12.29
CA VAL A 252 18.05 -30.66 -11.76
C VAL A 252 19.03 -31.70 -11.13
N ASN A 253 20.34 -31.40 -11.05
CA ASN A 253 21.43 -32.27 -10.52
C ASN A 253 22.18 -31.68 -9.28
N ALA A 254 22.80 -32.54 -8.44
CA ALA A 254 23.22 -32.37 -7.03
C ALA A 254 24.70 -31.95 -6.72
N LEU A 255 24.99 -31.33 -5.55
CA LEU A 255 26.34 -31.10 -4.93
C LEU A 255 26.32 -31.02 -3.35
N ARG A 256 27.47 -31.39 -2.72
CA ARG A 256 27.87 -31.56 -1.27
C ARG A 256 28.37 -30.25 -0.60
N GLN A 257 28.45 -30.02 0.73
CA GLN A 257 27.89 -30.53 2.00
C GLN A 257 28.25 -29.54 3.17
N TYR A 258 27.30 -28.69 3.60
CA TYR A 258 27.39 -27.63 4.63
C TYR A 258 27.54 -28.17 6.08
N ASP A 259 28.34 -27.49 6.92
CA ASP A 259 28.48 -27.81 8.36
C ASP A 259 27.21 -27.43 9.12
N VAL A 260 26.37 -28.43 9.35
CA VAL A 260 25.09 -28.30 10.03
C VAL A 260 25.32 -28.25 11.55
N ASN A 261 24.67 -27.31 12.25
CA ASN A 261 24.72 -27.22 13.71
C ASN A 261 24.25 -28.55 14.36
N GLU A 262 24.86 -28.98 15.48
CA GLU A 262 24.57 -30.26 16.15
C GLU A 262 23.09 -30.43 16.54
N ASN A 263 22.37 -29.30 16.71
CA ASN A 263 20.93 -29.28 17.00
C ASN A 263 20.04 -29.10 15.76
N THR A 264 20.59 -29.12 14.55
CA THR A 264 19.81 -29.00 13.31
C THR A 264 19.20 -30.35 12.95
N GLY A 265 17.87 -30.42 12.99
CA GLY A 265 17.11 -31.61 12.62
C GLY A 265 16.90 -31.75 11.11
N ALA A 266 16.89 -30.64 10.37
CA ALA A 266 16.85 -30.63 8.90
C ALA A 266 17.38 -29.29 8.38
N PHE A 267 17.97 -29.26 7.18
CA PHE A 267 18.30 -28.02 6.49
C PHE A 267 17.89 -28.09 5.02
N TRP A 268 17.77 -26.94 4.37
CA TRP A 268 17.57 -26.75 2.94
C TRP A 268 18.41 -25.57 2.47
N SER A 269 18.97 -25.66 1.27
CA SER A 269 19.76 -24.57 0.71
C SER A 269 19.51 -24.36 -0.77
N LYS A 270 19.78 -23.13 -1.20
CA LYS A 270 19.71 -22.71 -2.59
C LYS A 270 20.58 -21.51 -2.84
N ARG A 271 21.39 -21.58 -3.90
CA ARG A 271 22.06 -20.40 -4.47
C ARG A 271 21.04 -19.48 -5.13
N LEU A 272 20.96 -18.23 -4.70
CA LEU A 272 19.89 -17.30 -5.09
C LEU A 272 20.12 -16.70 -6.49
N PRO A 273 19.29 -17.02 -7.50
CA PRO A 273 19.30 -16.30 -8.76
C PRO A 273 18.70 -14.89 -8.60
N ARG A 274 18.94 -14.02 -9.60
CA ARG A 274 18.42 -12.63 -9.60
C ARG A 274 16.92 -12.52 -9.34
N SER A 275 16.12 -13.50 -9.77
CA SER A 275 14.68 -13.53 -9.52
C SER A 275 14.36 -13.62 -8.03
N ASP A 276 15.04 -14.51 -7.31
CA ASP A 276 14.76 -14.83 -5.90
C ASP A 276 15.41 -13.81 -4.96
N ALA A 277 16.51 -13.20 -5.43
CA ALA A 277 17.14 -12.03 -4.81
C ALA A 277 16.36 -10.72 -5.07
N MET A 278 15.25 -10.75 -5.81
CA MET A 278 14.40 -9.60 -6.13
C MET A 278 15.09 -8.51 -6.99
N ARG A 279 16.06 -8.89 -7.84
CA ARG A 279 16.91 -8.01 -8.67
C ARG A 279 16.67 -8.14 -10.18
N LEU A 280 15.43 -8.37 -10.61
CA LEU A 280 15.08 -8.36 -12.04
C LEU A 280 14.75 -6.93 -12.50
N PRO A 281 15.44 -6.39 -13.53
CA PRO A 281 15.29 -4.99 -13.92
C PRO A 281 13.95 -4.67 -14.61
N ASN A 282 13.32 -5.66 -15.28
CA ASN A 282 12.14 -5.45 -16.14
C ASN A 282 11.00 -6.45 -15.89
N ALA A 283 10.86 -6.96 -14.66
CA ALA A 283 9.77 -7.86 -14.30
C ALA A 283 9.25 -7.51 -12.90
N HIS A 284 7.94 -7.64 -12.69
CA HIS A 284 7.37 -7.53 -11.35
C HIS A 284 7.98 -8.62 -10.45
N PRO A 285 8.73 -8.24 -9.41
CA PRO A 285 9.35 -9.24 -8.55
C PRO A 285 8.27 -9.98 -7.78
N THR A 286 8.43 -11.29 -7.71
CA THR A 286 7.43 -12.22 -7.20
C THR A 286 7.18 -12.08 -5.70
N ALA A 287 8.03 -11.34 -4.96
CA ALA A 287 7.96 -11.13 -3.51
C ALA A 287 7.92 -12.42 -2.67
N HIS A 288 8.22 -13.56 -3.30
CA HIS A 288 8.30 -14.87 -2.68
C HIS A 288 9.48 -15.67 -3.25
N LEU A 289 9.99 -16.57 -2.43
CA LEU A 289 10.98 -17.58 -2.74
C LEU A 289 10.29 -18.93 -2.88
N ALA A 290 10.27 -19.52 -4.07
CA ALA A 290 9.82 -20.91 -4.21
C ALA A 290 10.86 -21.88 -3.64
N LEU A 291 10.42 -22.78 -2.76
CA LEU A 291 11.20 -23.88 -2.24
C LEU A 291 11.11 -25.05 -3.21
N THR A 292 12.25 -25.41 -3.79
CA THR A 292 12.38 -26.37 -4.88
C THR A 292 13.37 -27.48 -4.52
N GLN A 293 13.59 -28.44 -5.42
CA GLN A 293 14.62 -29.48 -5.27
C GLN A 293 15.93 -28.90 -4.72
N ALA A 294 16.47 -29.53 -3.68
CA ALA A 294 17.78 -29.21 -3.12
C ALA A 294 18.88 -30.02 -3.80
N GLY A 295 20.14 -29.80 -3.43
CA GLY A 295 21.28 -30.60 -3.89
C GLY A 295 21.28 -32.08 -3.45
N TYR A 296 20.18 -32.60 -2.92
CA TYR A 296 19.99 -33.98 -2.45
C TYR A 296 18.53 -34.44 -2.71
N PRO A 297 18.27 -35.76 -2.72
CA PRO A 297 16.94 -36.29 -3.09
C PRO A 297 15.90 -35.97 -2.01
N ILE A 298 14.99 -35.06 -2.35
CA ILE A 298 13.74 -34.78 -1.64
C ILE A 298 12.59 -34.78 -2.64
N ASP A 299 11.36 -35.01 -2.19
CA ASP A 299 10.16 -34.72 -2.99
C ASP A 299 9.65 -33.33 -2.59
N PRO A 300 9.97 -32.26 -3.33
CA PRO A 300 9.62 -30.89 -2.96
C PRO A 300 8.09 -30.65 -2.95
N ALA A 301 7.31 -31.54 -3.56
CA ALA A 301 5.86 -31.48 -3.56
C ALA A 301 5.29 -31.74 -2.16
N VAL A 302 5.97 -32.53 -1.31
CA VAL A 302 5.47 -32.88 0.02
C VAL A 302 6.47 -32.57 1.14
N TYR A 303 7.78 -32.65 0.88
CA TYR A 303 8.85 -32.56 1.87
C TYR A 303 8.77 -31.29 2.71
N PHE A 304 8.65 -30.11 2.09
CA PHE A 304 8.66 -28.87 2.87
C PHE A 304 7.47 -28.77 3.81
N ARG A 305 6.29 -29.19 3.35
CA ARG A 305 5.05 -29.13 4.13
C ARG A 305 4.98 -30.20 5.21
N ASN A 306 5.29 -31.44 4.84
CA ASN A 306 5.04 -32.62 5.68
C ASN A 306 6.24 -32.99 6.55
N ASP A 307 7.46 -32.60 6.17
CA ASP A 307 8.68 -32.94 6.89
C ASP A 307 9.39 -31.70 7.42
N PHE A 308 9.73 -30.72 6.57
CA PHE A 308 10.59 -29.60 6.95
C PHE A 308 9.92 -28.64 7.92
N PHE A 309 8.66 -28.29 7.65
CA PHE A 309 7.85 -27.41 8.50
C PHE A 309 6.71 -28.19 9.19
N ALA A 310 6.83 -29.52 9.31
CA ALA A 310 5.77 -30.39 9.82
C ALA A 310 5.18 -29.94 11.18
N GLY A 311 6.03 -29.43 12.06
CA GLY A 311 5.66 -28.96 13.39
C GLY A 311 5.17 -27.51 13.45
N CYS A 312 5.12 -26.80 12.31
CA CYS A 312 4.53 -25.48 12.23
C CYS A 312 3.00 -25.59 12.25
N GLU A 313 2.35 -24.55 12.77
CA GLU A 313 0.90 -24.42 12.67
C GLU A 313 0.54 -24.02 11.25
N TRP A 314 0.22 -25.03 10.44
CA TRP A 314 -0.24 -24.86 9.07
C TRP A 314 -1.72 -24.56 9.05
N ILE A 315 -2.01 -23.38 8.56
CA ILE A 315 -3.34 -22.86 8.38
C ILE A 315 -3.70 -23.13 6.92
N PRO A 316 -4.55 -24.13 6.58
CA PRO A 316 -4.99 -24.31 5.20
C PRO A 316 -5.59 -23.00 4.69
N THR A 317 -5.21 -22.51 3.52
CA THR A 317 -5.79 -21.33 2.86
C THR A 317 -6.28 -21.71 1.46
N LEU A 318 -6.97 -20.80 0.78
CA LEU A 318 -7.40 -21.02 -0.60
C LEU A 318 -6.86 -19.88 -1.46
N ASP A 319 -6.05 -20.22 -2.46
CA ASP A 319 -5.63 -19.28 -3.51
C ASP A 319 -6.34 -19.65 -4.81
N ARG A 320 -7.32 -18.83 -5.23
CA ARG A 320 -8.10 -19.06 -6.46
C ARG A 320 -8.65 -20.50 -6.55
N ASP A 321 -9.33 -20.92 -5.48
CA ASP A 321 -9.94 -22.26 -5.29
C ASP A 321 -8.97 -23.45 -5.25
N ARG A 322 -7.67 -23.17 -5.22
CA ARG A 322 -6.65 -24.18 -4.98
C ARG A 322 -6.34 -24.21 -3.51
N LEU A 323 -6.49 -25.39 -2.90
CA LEU A 323 -6.01 -25.63 -1.55
C LEU A 323 -4.55 -25.21 -1.50
N ARG A 324 -4.31 -24.29 -0.58
CA ARG A 324 -3.04 -23.81 -0.11
C ARG A 324 -3.02 -24.03 1.39
N GLU A 325 -1.88 -23.92 2.01
CA GLU A 325 -1.65 -24.04 3.42
C GLU A 325 -0.60 -23.02 3.72
N GLU A 326 -0.76 -22.22 4.75
CA GLU A 326 0.12 -21.13 5.08
C GLU A 326 0.55 -21.29 6.54
N ALA A 327 1.82 -21.10 6.83
CA ALA A 327 2.34 -21.09 8.18
C ALA A 327 3.09 -19.78 8.40
N LEU A 328 2.73 -19.04 9.45
CA LEU A 328 3.54 -17.91 9.90
C LEU A 328 4.64 -18.44 10.80
N VAL A 329 5.87 -18.41 10.28
CA VAL A 329 7.01 -19.02 10.94
C VAL A 329 7.99 -17.93 11.34
N PRO A 330 8.36 -17.82 12.63
CA PRO A 330 9.42 -16.92 13.05
C PRO A 330 10.77 -17.47 12.60
N PHE A 331 11.47 -16.71 11.77
CA PHE A 331 12.85 -16.99 11.36
C PHE A 331 13.81 -16.09 12.10
N THR A 332 14.80 -16.69 12.74
CA THR A 332 16.02 -15.98 13.09
C THR A 332 16.85 -15.75 11.83
N VAL A 333 16.99 -14.49 11.42
CA VAL A 333 17.66 -14.08 10.18
C VAL A 333 19.09 -13.63 10.46
N ARG A 334 20.05 -14.20 9.73
CA ARG A 334 21.49 -13.93 9.79
C ARG A 334 22.05 -13.57 8.41
N GLY A 335 23.14 -12.80 8.39
CA GLY A 335 23.83 -12.42 7.15
C GLY A 335 23.23 -11.23 6.40
N LEU A 336 21.96 -10.86 6.69
CA LEU A 336 21.33 -9.65 6.13
C LEU A 336 21.52 -8.39 6.97
N PHE A 337 21.56 -8.53 8.29
CA PHE A 337 21.57 -7.41 9.23
C PHE A 337 22.84 -7.42 10.08
N ARG A 338 23.26 -6.24 10.58
CA ARG A 338 24.41 -6.11 11.51
C ARG A 338 24.22 -6.89 12.82
N SER A 339 22.98 -7.09 13.24
CA SER A 339 22.60 -7.89 14.40
C SER A 339 21.59 -8.95 13.99
N VAL A 340 21.58 -10.08 14.69
CA VAL A 340 20.57 -11.14 14.49
C VAL A 340 19.17 -10.57 14.78
N ARG A 341 18.20 -10.89 13.93
CA ARG A 341 16.80 -10.46 14.09
C ARG A 341 15.85 -11.62 13.89
N THR A 342 14.70 -11.58 14.56
CA THR A 342 13.61 -12.51 14.28
C THR A 342 12.56 -11.81 13.43
N VAL A 343 12.19 -12.41 12.32
CA VAL A 343 11.15 -11.90 11.41
C VAL A 343 10.12 -13.01 11.20
N GLN A 344 8.84 -12.69 11.24
CA GLN A 344 7.81 -13.64 10.88
C GLN A 344 7.64 -13.67 9.37
N LEU A 345 7.90 -14.83 8.78
CA LEU A 345 7.74 -15.05 7.34
C LEU A 345 6.61 -16.03 7.12
N GLN A 346 5.82 -15.74 6.08
CA GLN A 346 4.74 -16.61 5.69
C GLN A 346 5.29 -17.69 4.76
N ILE A 347 5.14 -18.95 5.16
CA ILE A 347 5.43 -20.11 4.32
C ILE A 347 4.11 -20.56 3.74
N ASP A 348 4.00 -20.52 2.43
CA ASP A 348 2.85 -21.01 1.71
C ASP A 348 3.16 -22.38 1.10
N HIS A 349 2.23 -23.30 1.14
CA HIS A 349 2.27 -24.60 0.49
C HIS A 349 0.99 -24.79 -0.30
N THR A 350 1.05 -25.06 -1.58
CA THR A 350 -0.12 -25.25 -2.44
C THR A 350 -0.21 -26.71 -2.88
N PRO A 351 -0.92 -27.60 -2.15
CA PRO A 351 -1.03 -29.02 -2.49
C PRO A 351 -1.46 -29.30 -3.92
N SER A 352 -2.35 -28.49 -4.50
CA SER A 352 -2.78 -28.67 -5.89
C SER A 352 -1.67 -28.47 -6.94
N TRP A 353 -0.56 -27.84 -6.56
CA TRP A 353 0.59 -27.66 -7.44
C TRP A 353 1.49 -28.90 -7.46
N GLN A 354 1.27 -29.85 -6.53
CA GLN A 354 1.94 -31.16 -6.51
C GLN A 354 1.67 -31.97 -7.78
N SER A 355 0.48 -31.85 -8.38
CA SER A 355 0.05 -32.67 -9.54
C SER A 355 0.28 -32.01 -10.90
N SER A 356 0.67 -30.74 -10.96
CA SER A 356 0.72 -29.97 -12.22
C SER A 356 2.00 -29.15 -12.46
N GLN A 357 2.79 -28.85 -11.43
CA GLN A 357 4.10 -28.18 -11.56
C GLN A 357 5.20 -28.72 -10.62
N GLY A 358 4.97 -29.85 -9.93
CA GLY A 358 5.94 -30.72 -9.22
C GLY A 358 6.79 -30.10 -8.09
N ASN A 359 7.42 -28.95 -8.34
CA ASN A 359 8.60 -28.48 -7.61
C ASN A 359 8.42 -27.11 -6.97
N ARG A 360 7.21 -26.51 -6.99
CA ARG A 360 6.94 -25.17 -6.45
C ARG A 360 5.78 -25.11 -5.47
N ALA A 361 5.39 -26.26 -4.92
CA ALA A 361 4.25 -26.33 -4.02
C ALA A 361 4.49 -25.44 -2.80
N THR A 362 5.70 -25.41 -2.23
CA THR A 362 6.00 -24.55 -1.07
C THR A 362 6.81 -23.31 -1.47
N SER A 363 6.53 -22.17 -0.85
CA SER A 363 7.23 -20.90 -1.04
C SER A 363 7.27 -20.07 0.24
N ILE A 364 8.29 -19.25 0.42
CA ILE A 364 8.40 -18.29 1.52
C ILE A 364 8.09 -16.90 0.97
N ARG A 365 7.11 -16.20 1.53
CA ARG A 365 6.92 -14.78 1.23
C ARG A 365 7.97 -13.97 1.97
N TRP A 366 8.61 -13.05 1.26
CA TRP A 366 9.67 -12.25 1.83
C TRP A 366 9.16 -11.26 2.89
N GLY A 367 7.88 -10.85 2.82
CA GLY A 367 7.26 -10.00 3.83
C GLY A 367 8.12 -8.77 4.13
N ASP A 368 8.44 -8.55 5.40
CA ASP A 368 9.28 -7.43 5.86
C ASP A 368 10.74 -7.50 5.37
N LEU A 369 11.21 -8.66 4.90
CA LEU A 369 12.52 -8.78 4.25
C LEU A 369 12.49 -8.31 2.79
N PHE A 370 11.31 -8.17 2.18
CA PHE A 370 11.20 -7.81 0.76
C PHE A 370 11.87 -6.48 0.42
N PRO A 371 11.63 -5.37 1.16
CA PRO A 371 12.32 -4.09 0.88
C PRO A 371 13.83 -4.21 1.07
N VAL A 372 14.27 -4.91 2.12
CA VAL A 372 15.70 -5.10 2.45
C VAL A 372 16.43 -5.83 1.32
N LEU A 373 15.87 -6.94 0.83
CA LEU A 373 16.45 -7.73 -0.26
C LEU A 373 16.45 -6.98 -1.60
N ARG A 374 15.39 -6.21 -1.86
CA ARG A 374 15.21 -5.52 -3.14
C ARG A 374 16.05 -4.25 -3.24
N GLU A 375 16.14 -3.48 -2.16
CA GLU A 375 16.59 -2.09 -2.22
C GLU A 375 17.89 -1.89 -1.45
N GLU A 376 18.09 -2.58 -0.32
CA GLU A 376 19.19 -2.31 0.60
C GLU A 376 20.39 -3.24 0.40
N VAL A 377 20.14 -4.54 0.26
CA VAL A 377 21.19 -5.57 0.22
C VAL A 377 20.98 -6.46 -1.00
N ASP A 378 21.93 -6.47 -1.92
CA ASP A 378 21.88 -7.40 -3.06
C ASP A 378 22.44 -8.76 -2.64
N VAL A 379 21.55 -9.74 -2.51
CA VAL A 379 21.90 -11.13 -2.16
C VAL A 379 22.04 -12.04 -3.37
N THR A 380 22.07 -11.49 -4.58
CA THR A 380 22.22 -12.27 -5.80
C THR A 380 23.51 -13.09 -5.77
N GLY A 381 23.39 -14.40 -5.99
CA GLY A 381 24.53 -15.32 -6.04
C GLY A 381 25.06 -15.77 -4.68
N LEU A 382 24.52 -15.23 -3.56
CA LEU A 382 24.69 -15.81 -2.22
C LEU A 382 23.97 -17.15 -2.13
N GLU A 383 24.42 -17.99 -1.20
CA GLU A 383 23.62 -19.11 -0.76
C GLU A 383 22.67 -18.70 0.35
N LEU A 384 21.42 -19.11 0.20
CA LEU A 384 20.44 -19.09 1.26
C LEU A 384 20.38 -20.46 1.91
N VAL A 385 20.52 -20.48 3.23
CA VAL A 385 20.39 -21.67 4.06
C VAL A 385 19.23 -21.49 5.00
N ILE A 386 18.35 -22.47 5.01
CA ILE A 386 17.24 -22.54 5.94
C ILE A 386 17.43 -23.79 6.78
N GLU A 387 17.49 -23.62 8.09
CA GLU A 387 17.66 -24.70 9.05
C GLU A 387 16.43 -24.78 9.93
N ARG A 388 15.99 -26.02 10.21
CA ARG A 388 15.07 -26.33 11.28
C ARG A 388 15.82 -27.08 12.38
N SER A 389 15.75 -26.57 13.60
CA SER A 389 16.28 -27.28 14.77
C SER A 389 15.41 -28.47 15.19
N VAL A 390 15.97 -29.36 16.02
CA VAL A 390 15.22 -30.44 16.67
C VAL A 390 14.05 -29.95 17.55
N HIS A 391 14.05 -28.67 17.95
CA HIS A 391 13.00 -28.02 18.73
C HIS A 391 12.00 -27.22 17.86
N GLN A 392 11.96 -27.44 16.54
CA GLN A 392 11.04 -26.75 15.61
C GLN A 392 11.22 -25.22 15.58
N THR A 393 12.45 -24.74 15.81
CA THR A 393 12.81 -23.34 15.55
C THR A 393 13.52 -23.20 14.22
N PHE A 394 13.37 -22.05 13.56
CA PHE A 394 13.84 -21.85 12.20
C PHE A 394 14.85 -20.71 12.08
N GLN A 395 15.92 -20.98 11.33
CA GLN A 395 16.99 -20.02 11.06
C GLN A 395 17.15 -19.86 9.55
N MET A 396 17.35 -18.62 9.11
CA MET A 396 17.61 -18.26 7.72
C MET A 396 18.93 -17.49 7.64
N THR A 397 19.90 -18.02 6.88
CA THR A 397 21.25 -17.46 6.76
C THR A 397 21.59 -17.19 5.30
N PHE A 398 22.05 -15.97 5.02
CA PHE A 398 22.59 -15.58 3.71
C PHE A 398 24.12 -15.57 3.79
N THR A 399 24.81 -16.37 2.97
CA THR A 399 26.27 -16.57 3.05
C THR A 399 26.92 -16.73 1.68
N HIS A 400 28.18 -16.31 1.55
CA HIS A 400 29.02 -16.60 0.38
C HIS A 400 29.63 -18.01 0.41
N ASN A 401 29.63 -18.65 1.59
CA ASN A 401 30.27 -19.94 1.83
C ASN A 401 29.19 -20.98 2.11
N PHE A 402 28.63 -21.53 1.04
CA PHE A 402 27.91 -22.79 1.11
C PHE A 402 28.61 -23.76 0.16
N ASN A 403 29.43 -24.62 0.73
CA ASN A 403 29.75 -25.88 0.10
C ASN A 403 29.09 -26.91 0.98
#